data_AF-A0A352PZ21-F1
#
_entry.id   AF-A0A352PZ21-F1
#
_cell.length_a   1.000
_cell.length_b   1.000
_cell.length_c   1.000
_cell.angle_alpha   90.00
_cell.angle_beta   90.00
_cell.angle_gamma   90.00
#
_symmetry.space_group_name_H-M   'P 1'
#
loop_
_entity.id
_entity.type
_entity.pdbx_description
1 polymer ?
#
loop_
_entity_poly.entity_id
_entity_poly.type
_entity_poly.pdbx_seq_one_letter_code
_entity_poly.pdbx_strand_id
1 'polypeptide(L)'
;MEIVALRRMKIATYSLMTLVFLVMASGAVFAQMPMKDVLKEGAKDTAKEMLGVQKPVQGQAEMMDGAKMVMDGKKSIKDDLVKNGKVKEGEALEGELMLSQGYEMMVDGDKLLEAQKTAEGKKKMLDGAKSMTDAKKKMMADLTKKGMLKEDKPSAGEVMMKDGEKKMNSGETMMLK
;
A
#
# COMPACT_ATOMS: atom_id res chain seq x y z
N MET A 1 56.06 40.37 -20.06
CA MET A 1 55.18 39.21 -20.25
C MET A 1 54.65 38.66 -18.90
N GLU A 2 54.21 39.50 -17.96
CA GLU A 2 53.63 38.99 -16.68
C GLU A 2 52.32 39.66 -16.25
N ILE A 3 51.90 40.77 -16.85
CA ILE A 3 50.70 41.51 -16.41
C ILE A 3 49.40 40.98 -17.04
N VAL A 4 49.50 40.25 -18.16
CA VAL A 4 48.33 39.76 -18.91
C VAL A 4 47.79 38.43 -18.34
N ALA A 5 48.65 37.61 -17.73
CA ALA A 5 48.26 36.33 -17.13
C ALA A 5 47.42 36.51 -15.85
N LEU A 6 47.72 37.53 -15.03
CA LEU A 6 47.01 37.79 -13.78
C LEU A 6 45.57 38.34 -13.98
N ARG A 7 45.28 39.00 -15.10
CA ARG A 7 43.93 39.51 -15.40
C ARG A 7 42.98 38.43 -15.90
N ARG A 8 43.48 37.42 -16.63
CA ARG A 8 42.64 36.33 -17.16
C ARG A 8 42.23 35.33 -16.08
N MET A 9 43.03 35.16 -15.03
CA MET A 9 42.71 34.24 -13.94
C MET A 9 41.58 34.75 -13.02
N LYS A 10 41.45 36.07 -12.83
CA LYS A 10 40.36 36.65 -12.01
C LYS A 10 39.00 36.61 -12.72
N ILE A 11 38.95 36.72 -14.05
CA ILE A 11 37.69 36.74 -14.81
C ILE A 11 37.02 35.35 -14.83
N ALA A 12 37.81 34.27 -14.84
CA ALA A 12 37.30 32.91 -14.79
C ALA A 12 36.64 32.57 -13.44
N THR A 13 37.12 33.14 -12.33
CA THR A 13 36.57 32.90 -10.99
C THR A 13 35.23 33.62 -10.77
N TYR A 14 35.06 34.84 -11.31
CA TYR A 14 33.81 35.59 -11.20
C TYR A 14 32.69 35.00 -12.09
N SER A 15 33.02 34.48 -13.27
CA SER A 15 32.02 33.87 -14.17
C SER A 15 31.42 32.58 -13.62
N LEU A 16 32.15 31.85 -12.79
CA LEU A 16 31.68 30.60 -12.17
C LEU A 16 30.80 30.88 -10.94
N MET A 17 31.11 31.94 -10.17
CA MET A 17 30.30 32.38 -9.01
C MET A 17 28.94 32.97 -9.42
N THR A 18 28.85 33.68 -10.54
CA THR A 18 27.56 34.22 -11.02
C THR A 18 26.62 33.14 -11.55
N LEU A 19 27.15 32.01 -12.05
CA LEU A 19 26.33 30.94 -12.62
C LEU A 19 25.70 30.06 -11.53
N VAL A 20 26.35 29.93 -10.36
CA VAL A 20 25.77 29.27 -9.18
C VAL A 20 24.63 30.09 -8.58
N PHE A 21 24.72 31.43 -8.61
CA PHE A 21 23.66 32.31 -8.08
C PHE A 21 22.43 32.38 -8.99
N LEU A 22 22.58 32.26 -10.31
CA LEU A 22 21.45 32.33 -11.24
C LEU A 22 20.60 31.04 -11.24
N VAL A 23 21.21 29.88 -10.97
CA VAL A 23 20.47 28.60 -10.87
C VAL A 23 19.66 28.50 -9.57
N MET A 24 20.04 29.25 -8.52
CA MET A 24 19.23 29.33 -7.30
C MET A 24 18.01 30.26 -7.42
N ALA A 25 17.97 31.16 -8.40
CA ALA A 25 16.84 32.09 -8.58
C ALA A 25 15.63 31.47 -9.32
N SER A 26 15.82 30.39 -10.08
CA SER A 26 14.72 29.67 -10.77
C SER A 26 14.06 28.57 -9.92
N GLY A 27 14.51 28.33 -8.68
CA GLY A 27 13.87 27.39 -7.75
C GLY A 27 12.76 28.01 -6.88
N ALA A 28 12.54 29.33 -6.96
CA ALA A 28 11.70 30.08 -6.01
C ALA A 28 10.26 30.37 -6.50
N VAL A 29 9.70 29.56 -7.41
CA VAL A 29 8.31 29.78 -7.90
C VAL A 29 7.28 28.84 -7.23
N PHE A 30 7.69 27.93 -6.33
CA PHE A 30 6.76 27.12 -5.53
C PHE A 30 6.92 27.33 -4.02
N ALA A 31 7.06 28.59 -3.57
CA ALA A 31 7.10 28.94 -2.15
C ALA A 31 6.08 30.02 -1.79
N GLN A 32 4.82 29.79 -2.15
CA GLN A 32 3.67 30.37 -1.45
C GLN A 32 2.67 29.26 -1.13
N MET A 33 3.08 28.31 -0.30
CA MET A 33 2.15 27.62 0.59
C MET A 33 2.53 28.04 2.02
N PRO A 34 1.56 28.46 2.84
CA PRO A 34 1.84 28.99 4.18
C PRO A 34 2.52 27.91 5.02
N MET A 35 3.79 28.12 5.38
CA MET A 35 4.61 27.21 6.19
C MET A 35 4.01 26.85 7.56
N LYS A 36 2.94 27.53 8.01
CA LYS A 36 2.28 27.21 9.27
C LYS A 36 1.56 25.86 9.26
N ASP A 37 1.10 25.39 8.10
CA ASP A 37 0.42 24.10 7.97
C ASP A 37 1.43 22.95 7.76
N VAL A 38 2.45 23.16 6.93
CA VAL A 38 3.53 22.17 6.69
C VAL A 38 4.37 21.92 7.94
N LEU A 39 4.64 22.95 8.76
CA LEU A 39 5.33 22.77 10.04
C LEU A 39 4.44 22.09 11.09
N LYS A 40 3.10 22.24 11.02
CA LYS A 40 2.18 21.54 11.93
C LYS A 40 1.96 20.09 11.56
N GLU A 41 1.89 19.76 10.27
CA GLU A 41 1.84 18.37 9.78
C GLU A 41 3.20 17.69 9.98
N GLY A 42 4.28 18.34 9.54
CA GLY A 42 5.65 17.84 9.76
C GLY A 42 5.99 17.65 11.23
N ALA A 43 5.63 18.59 12.12
CA ALA A 43 5.87 18.41 13.56
C ALA A 43 4.97 17.35 14.20
N LYS A 44 3.76 17.08 13.68
CA LYS A 44 2.92 15.98 14.15
C LYS A 44 3.48 14.62 13.73
N ASP A 45 4.01 14.52 12.52
CA ASP A 45 4.65 13.31 12.01
C ASP A 45 5.99 13.05 12.72
N THR A 46 6.82 14.08 12.89
CA THR A 46 8.09 13.97 13.63
C THR A 46 7.86 13.71 15.12
N ALA A 47 6.78 14.25 15.73
CA ALA A 47 6.42 13.94 17.11
C ALA A 47 5.86 12.52 17.27
N LYS A 48 5.09 12.00 16.30
CA LYS A 48 4.67 10.58 16.28
C LYS A 48 5.87 9.64 16.17
N GLU A 49 6.86 10.01 15.36
CA GLU A 49 8.10 9.27 15.17
C GLU A 49 8.97 9.24 16.43
N MET A 50 9.09 10.37 17.15
CA MET A 50 9.80 10.45 18.43
C MET A 50 9.07 9.81 19.63
N LEU A 51 7.75 9.66 19.57
CA LEU A 51 6.95 8.98 20.62
C LEU A 51 6.90 7.45 20.48
N GLY A 52 7.67 6.86 19.56
CA GLY A 52 7.73 5.41 19.38
C GLY A 52 6.55 4.82 18.59
N VAL A 53 5.81 5.64 17.84
CA VAL A 53 4.62 5.21 17.08
C VAL A 53 4.97 4.61 15.71
N GLN A 54 6.25 4.53 15.31
CA GLN A 54 6.63 4.35 13.91
C GLN A 54 6.94 2.92 13.41
N LYS A 55 6.34 1.87 14.00
CA LYS A 55 6.43 0.50 13.46
C LYS A 55 5.13 -0.22 13.02
N PRO A 56 3.90 0.30 13.17
CA PRO A 56 2.72 -0.37 12.59
C PRO A 56 2.52 -0.15 11.08
N VAL A 57 3.09 0.91 10.50
CA VAL A 57 2.61 1.47 9.20
C VAL A 57 2.89 0.55 8.00
N GLN A 58 4.06 -0.11 7.95
CA GLN A 58 4.38 -1.01 6.83
C GLN A 58 3.56 -2.30 6.88
N GLY A 59 3.43 -2.92 8.05
CA GLY A 59 2.65 -4.16 8.20
C GLY A 59 1.16 -3.95 7.91
N GLN A 60 0.60 -2.84 8.38
CA GLN A 60 -0.77 -2.41 8.10
C GLN A 60 -1.00 -2.21 6.60
N ALA A 61 -0.11 -1.47 5.92
CA ALA A 61 -0.21 -1.22 4.50
C ALA A 61 -0.09 -2.51 3.67
N GLU A 62 0.86 -3.40 4.00
CA GLU A 62 0.98 -4.69 3.31
C GLU A 62 -0.25 -5.58 3.52
N MET A 63 -0.82 -5.59 4.73
CA MET A 63 -2.05 -6.32 5.00
C MET A 63 -3.22 -5.77 4.17
N MET A 64 -3.40 -4.46 4.12
CA MET A 64 -4.49 -3.83 3.35
C MET A 64 -4.33 -4.01 1.84
N ASP A 65 -3.11 -3.90 1.31
CA ASP A 65 -2.83 -4.15 -0.10
C ASP A 65 -3.05 -5.63 -0.46
N GLY A 66 -2.58 -6.54 0.39
CA GLY A 66 -2.84 -7.96 0.22
C GLY A 66 -4.33 -8.31 0.26
N ALA A 67 -5.08 -7.70 1.17
CA ALA A 67 -6.53 -7.87 1.27
C ALA A 67 -7.26 -7.37 0.02
N LYS A 68 -6.84 -6.22 -0.54
CA LYS A 68 -7.36 -5.73 -1.83
C LYS A 68 -7.06 -6.71 -2.97
N MET A 69 -5.84 -7.22 -3.06
CA MET A 69 -5.48 -8.22 -4.07
C MET A 69 -6.31 -9.51 -3.97
N VAL A 70 -6.65 -9.95 -2.74
CA VAL A 70 -7.56 -11.10 -2.56
C VAL A 70 -8.97 -10.76 -3.07
N MET A 71 -9.48 -9.56 -2.81
CA MET A 71 -10.80 -9.11 -3.28
C MET A 71 -10.85 -8.94 -4.80
N ASP A 72 -9.80 -8.38 -5.40
CA ASP A 72 -9.68 -8.23 -6.85
C ASP A 72 -9.52 -9.60 -7.52
N GLY A 73 -8.73 -10.50 -6.92
CA GLY A 73 -8.60 -11.88 -7.39
C GLY A 73 -9.93 -12.64 -7.33
N LYS A 74 -10.73 -12.45 -6.27
CA LYS A 74 -12.10 -13.00 -6.18
C LYS A 74 -12.95 -12.50 -7.34
N LYS A 75 -12.92 -11.19 -7.59
CA LYS A 75 -13.71 -10.57 -8.67
C LYS A 75 -13.29 -11.13 -10.03
N SER A 76 -11.99 -11.22 -10.30
CA SER A 76 -11.48 -11.82 -11.53
C SER A 76 -11.93 -13.26 -11.70
N ILE A 77 -11.82 -14.10 -10.66
CA ILE A 77 -12.30 -15.49 -10.71
C ILE A 77 -13.80 -15.52 -11.02
N LYS A 78 -14.60 -14.71 -10.34
CA LYS A 78 -16.04 -14.63 -10.57
C LYS A 78 -16.37 -14.22 -12.01
N ASP A 79 -15.72 -13.17 -12.51
CA ASP A 79 -15.91 -12.68 -13.87
C ASP A 79 -15.55 -13.76 -14.90
N ASP A 80 -14.47 -14.51 -14.68
CA ASP A 80 -14.06 -15.62 -15.55
C ASP A 80 -15.05 -16.79 -15.48
N LEU A 81 -15.57 -17.12 -14.31
CA LEU A 81 -16.60 -18.15 -14.14
C LEU A 81 -17.92 -17.78 -14.82
N VAL A 82 -18.32 -16.50 -14.75
CA VAL A 82 -19.51 -15.98 -15.43
C VAL A 82 -19.33 -16.01 -16.94
N LYS A 83 -18.19 -15.52 -17.46
CA LYS A 83 -17.87 -15.57 -18.90
C LYS A 83 -17.84 -16.99 -19.45
N ASN A 84 -17.34 -17.93 -18.66
CA ASN A 84 -17.27 -19.34 -19.02
C ASN A 84 -18.59 -20.10 -18.77
N GLY A 85 -19.66 -19.40 -18.36
CA GLY A 85 -20.98 -19.98 -18.12
C GLY A 85 -21.04 -20.98 -16.96
N LYS A 86 -20.02 -21.00 -16.09
CA LYS A 86 -19.96 -21.91 -14.92
C LYS A 86 -20.80 -21.39 -13.75
N VAL A 87 -21.03 -20.08 -13.68
CA VAL A 87 -21.78 -19.40 -12.62
C VAL A 87 -22.69 -18.34 -13.25
N LYS A 88 -23.89 -18.11 -12.70
CA LYS A 88 -24.76 -17.04 -13.19
C LYS A 88 -24.29 -15.66 -12.75
N GLU A 89 -24.54 -14.65 -13.56
CA GLU A 89 -24.30 -13.27 -13.17
C GLU A 89 -25.08 -12.93 -11.88
N GLY A 90 -24.39 -12.37 -10.89
CA GLY A 90 -24.97 -12.07 -9.57
C GLY A 90 -24.98 -13.23 -8.57
N GLU A 91 -24.67 -14.46 -8.97
CA GLU A 91 -24.57 -15.59 -8.04
C GLU A 91 -23.37 -15.39 -7.09
N ALA A 92 -23.60 -15.55 -5.79
CA ALA A 92 -22.56 -15.38 -4.78
C ALA A 92 -21.68 -16.64 -4.71
N LEU A 93 -20.36 -16.45 -4.73
CA LEU A 93 -19.44 -17.57 -4.50
C LEU A 93 -19.40 -17.93 -3.02
N GLU A 94 -19.18 -19.21 -2.70
CA GLU A 94 -19.04 -19.61 -1.32
C GLU A 94 -17.82 -18.92 -0.69
N GLY A 95 -17.99 -18.31 0.48
CA GLY A 95 -16.94 -17.52 1.12
C GLY A 95 -16.81 -16.07 0.62
N GLU A 96 -17.55 -15.65 -0.42
CA GLU A 96 -17.55 -14.25 -0.90
C GLU A 96 -18.01 -13.25 0.18
N LEU A 97 -19.05 -13.61 0.93
CA LEU A 97 -19.52 -12.79 2.06
C LEU A 97 -18.47 -12.70 3.16
N MET A 98 -17.84 -13.83 3.51
CA MET A 98 -16.81 -13.88 4.56
C MET A 98 -15.55 -13.10 4.15
N LEU A 99 -15.17 -13.14 2.87
CA LEU A 99 -14.09 -12.31 2.32
C LEU A 99 -14.39 -10.82 2.50
N SER A 100 -15.63 -10.42 2.19
CA SER A 100 -16.07 -9.02 2.32
C SER A 100 -16.11 -8.57 3.78
N GLN A 101 -16.66 -9.40 4.67
CA GLN A 101 -16.66 -9.16 6.12
C GLN A 101 -15.23 -9.08 6.70
N GLY A 102 -14.35 -9.99 6.26
CA GLY A 102 -12.94 -9.97 6.64
C GLY A 102 -12.25 -8.67 6.22
N TYR A 103 -12.49 -8.23 4.98
CA TYR A 103 -11.98 -6.96 4.48
C TYR A 103 -12.50 -5.76 5.28
N GLU A 104 -13.80 -5.71 5.59
CA GLU A 104 -14.39 -4.67 6.43
C GLU A 104 -13.78 -4.63 7.84
N MET A 105 -13.54 -5.79 8.45
CA MET A 105 -12.84 -5.86 9.74
C MET A 105 -11.42 -5.27 9.67
N MET A 106 -10.72 -5.48 8.55
CA MET A 106 -9.40 -4.88 8.33
C MET A 106 -9.47 -3.36 8.15
N VAL A 107 -10.42 -2.86 7.36
CA VAL A 107 -10.67 -1.41 7.19
C VAL A 107 -11.05 -0.75 8.52
N ASP A 108 -11.86 -1.41 9.33
CA ASP A 108 -12.20 -0.92 10.66
C ASP A 108 -10.99 -0.94 11.59
N GLY A 109 -10.16 -1.98 11.52
CA GLY A 109 -8.91 -2.06 12.27
C GLY A 109 -7.96 -0.92 11.90
N ASP A 110 -7.82 -0.64 10.61
CA ASP A 110 -7.05 0.46 10.03
C ASP A 110 -7.49 1.82 10.61
N LYS A 111 -8.80 2.11 10.60
CA LYS A 111 -9.37 3.33 11.23
C LYS A 111 -9.08 3.41 12.74
N LEU A 112 -9.11 2.30 13.45
CA LEU A 112 -8.79 2.27 14.88
C LEU A 112 -7.30 2.56 15.11
N LEU A 113 -6.41 2.08 14.24
CA LEU A 113 -4.98 2.43 14.28
C LEU A 113 -4.76 3.93 14.04
N GLU A 114 -5.45 4.52 13.06
CA GLU A 114 -5.42 5.96 12.81
C GLU A 114 -5.89 6.79 14.02
N ALA A 115 -6.93 6.29 14.71
CA ALA A 115 -7.46 6.86 15.94
C ALA A 115 -6.58 6.60 17.20
N GLN A 116 -5.36 6.08 17.03
CA GLN A 116 -4.41 5.73 18.10
C GLN A 116 -4.90 4.62 19.07
N LYS A 117 -5.92 3.85 18.67
CA LYS A 117 -6.40 2.65 19.40
C LYS A 117 -5.63 1.42 18.94
N THR A 118 -4.31 1.45 19.12
CA THR A 118 -3.39 0.49 18.49
C THR A 118 -3.70 -0.97 18.81
N ALA A 119 -4.03 -1.32 20.05
CA ALA A 119 -4.31 -2.71 20.43
C ALA A 119 -5.60 -3.26 19.77
N GLU A 120 -6.69 -2.49 19.80
CA GLU A 120 -7.96 -2.85 19.17
C GLU A 120 -7.83 -2.89 17.64
N GLY A 121 -7.15 -1.90 17.05
CA GLY A 121 -6.92 -1.82 15.62
C GLY A 121 -6.08 -2.98 15.08
N LYS A 122 -4.95 -3.29 15.74
CA LYS A 122 -4.11 -4.45 15.38
C LYS A 122 -4.92 -5.74 15.46
N LYS A 123 -5.68 -5.94 16.55
CA LYS A 123 -6.51 -7.14 16.71
C LYS A 123 -7.54 -7.28 15.59
N LYS A 124 -8.28 -6.21 15.28
CA LYS A 124 -9.28 -6.23 14.19
C LYS A 124 -8.66 -6.52 12.83
N MET A 125 -7.49 -5.95 12.53
CA MET A 125 -6.77 -6.23 11.29
C MET A 125 -6.34 -7.70 11.19
N LEU A 126 -5.78 -8.26 12.27
CA LEU A 126 -5.36 -9.67 12.31
C LEU A 126 -6.56 -10.63 12.20
N ASP A 127 -7.63 -10.36 12.96
CA ASP A 127 -8.87 -11.16 12.91
C ASP A 127 -9.50 -11.09 11.51
N GLY A 128 -9.52 -9.90 10.90
CA GLY A 128 -9.98 -9.69 9.54
C GLY A 128 -9.17 -10.45 8.51
N ALA A 129 -7.83 -10.39 8.60
CA ALA A 129 -6.95 -11.10 7.68
C ALA A 129 -7.08 -12.61 7.79
N LYS A 130 -7.17 -13.14 9.02
CA LYS A 130 -7.46 -14.56 9.25
C LYS A 130 -8.79 -14.98 8.64
N SER A 131 -9.84 -14.19 8.86
CA SER A 131 -11.17 -14.44 8.28
C SER A 131 -11.11 -14.48 6.75
N MET A 132 -10.39 -13.55 6.12
CA MET A 132 -10.22 -13.54 4.66
C MET A 132 -9.44 -14.76 4.16
N THR A 133 -8.37 -15.16 4.84
CA THR A 133 -7.58 -16.34 4.48
C THR A 133 -8.41 -17.62 4.56
N ASP A 134 -9.20 -17.78 5.63
CA ASP A 134 -10.10 -18.92 5.79
C ASP A 134 -11.23 -18.92 4.76
N ALA A 135 -11.81 -17.75 4.48
CA ALA A 135 -12.84 -17.56 3.47
C ALA A 135 -12.32 -17.88 2.06
N LYS A 136 -11.13 -17.40 1.72
CA LYS A 136 -10.44 -17.72 0.47
C LYS A 136 -10.24 -19.23 0.35
N LYS A 137 -9.73 -19.91 1.38
CA LYS A 137 -9.52 -21.37 1.37
C LYS A 137 -10.83 -22.11 1.10
N LYS A 138 -11.92 -21.71 1.77
CA LYS A 138 -13.26 -22.28 1.54
C LYS A 138 -13.74 -22.07 0.10
N MET A 139 -13.63 -20.84 -0.41
CA MET A 139 -14.00 -20.50 -1.79
C MET A 139 -13.23 -21.36 -2.80
N MET A 140 -11.90 -21.39 -2.68
CA MET A 140 -11.03 -22.15 -3.59
C MET A 140 -11.32 -23.66 -3.52
N ALA A 141 -11.56 -24.20 -2.32
CA ALA A 141 -11.94 -25.60 -2.15
C ALA A 141 -13.31 -25.91 -2.77
N ASP A 142 -14.31 -25.04 -2.58
CA ASP A 142 -15.63 -25.18 -3.17
C ASP A 142 -15.57 -25.15 -4.70
N LEU A 143 -14.90 -24.14 -5.26
CA LEU A 143 -14.70 -24.03 -6.70
C LEU A 143 -13.95 -25.23 -7.29
N THR A 144 -12.96 -25.77 -6.56
CA THR A 144 -12.26 -27.00 -6.97
C THR A 144 -13.18 -28.22 -6.93
N LYS A 145 -13.98 -28.38 -5.85
CA LYS A 145 -14.96 -29.47 -5.71
C LYS A 145 -16.02 -29.43 -6.80
N LYS A 146 -16.49 -28.24 -7.18
CA LYS A 146 -17.42 -28.01 -8.28
C LYS A 146 -16.77 -28.17 -9.67
N GLY A 147 -15.47 -28.45 -9.74
CA GLY A 147 -14.71 -28.60 -10.98
C GLY A 147 -14.58 -27.30 -11.78
N MET A 148 -14.75 -26.17 -11.11
CA MET A 148 -14.75 -24.85 -11.74
C MET A 148 -13.31 -24.33 -12.01
N LEU A 149 -12.31 -24.80 -11.25
CA LEU A 149 -10.89 -24.41 -11.35
C LEU A 149 -9.99 -25.42 -12.08
N LYS A 150 -10.55 -26.27 -12.94
CA LYS A 150 -9.81 -27.35 -13.63
C LYS A 150 -8.97 -26.84 -14.81
N GLU A 151 -8.00 -25.96 -14.56
CA GLU A 151 -7.00 -25.55 -15.55
C GLU A 151 -5.59 -25.89 -15.06
N ASP A 152 -4.72 -26.36 -15.96
CA ASP A 152 -3.32 -26.72 -15.65
C ASP A 152 -2.48 -25.50 -15.19
N LYS A 153 -2.99 -24.28 -15.43
CA LYS A 153 -2.39 -23.03 -14.98
C LYS A 153 -3.37 -22.28 -14.09
N PRO A 154 -2.91 -21.69 -12.96
CA PRO A 154 -3.75 -20.84 -12.14
C PRO A 154 -4.17 -19.61 -12.95
N SER A 155 -5.45 -19.27 -12.88
CA SER A 155 -6.01 -18.05 -13.46
C SER A 155 -5.37 -16.80 -12.84
N ALA A 156 -5.48 -15.66 -13.53
CA ALA A 156 -4.97 -14.39 -13.03
C ALA A 156 -5.54 -14.07 -11.63
N GLY A 157 -6.83 -14.33 -11.41
CA GLY A 157 -7.46 -14.12 -10.11
C GLY A 157 -6.92 -15.05 -9.02
N GLU A 158 -6.59 -16.30 -9.34
CA GLU A 158 -5.95 -17.22 -8.38
C GLU A 158 -4.54 -16.78 -7.98
N VAL A 159 -3.78 -16.26 -8.95
CA VAL A 159 -2.45 -15.70 -8.68
C VAL A 159 -2.58 -14.47 -7.78
N MET A 160 -3.47 -13.54 -8.10
CA MET A 160 -3.74 -12.36 -7.27
C MET A 160 -4.14 -12.74 -5.85
N MET A 161 -5.02 -13.72 -5.67
CA MET A 161 -5.39 -14.19 -4.34
C MET A 161 -4.20 -14.79 -3.58
N LYS A 162 -3.35 -15.57 -4.24
CA LYS A 162 -2.13 -16.15 -3.62
C LYS A 162 -1.13 -15.09 -3.21
N ASP A 163 -0.87 -14.12 -4.07
CA ASP A 163 0.07 -13.05 -3.76
C ASP A 163 -0.50 -12.08 -2.72
N GLY A 164 -1.81 -11.83 -2.75
CA GLY A 164 -2.52 -11.10 -1.71
C GLY A 164 -2.39 -11.77 -0.34
N GLU A 165 -2.61 -13.10 -0.25
CA GLU A 165 -2.41 -13.86 1.00
C GLU A 165 -0.96 -13.76 1.51
N LYS A 166 0.04 -13.83 0.61
CA LYS A 166 1.44 -13.66 1.01
C LYS A 166 1.70 -12.28 1.62
N LYS A 167 1.18 -11.21 1.00
CA LYS A 167 1.29 -9.85 1.53
C LYS A 167 0.58 -9.70 2.87
N MET A 168 -0.59 -10.32 3.03
CA MET A 168 -1.30 -10.34 4.31
C MET A 168 -0.48 -11.04 5.41
N ASN A 169 0.11 -12.20 5.12
CA ASN A 169 0.95 -12.93 6.08
C ASN A 169 2.26 -12.17 6.41
N SER A 170 2.85 -11.52 5.41
CA SER A 170 4.03 -10.65 5.58
C SER A 170 3.70 -9.48 6.49
N GLY A 171 2.62 -8.76 6.21
CA GLY A 171 2.17 -7.65 7.01
C GLY A 171 1.74 -8.06 8.43
N GLU A 172 1.08 -9.20 8.59
CA GLU A 172 0.78 -9.79 9.91
C GLU A 172 2.07 -10.02 10.71
N THR A 173 3.08 -10.64 10.09
CA THR A 173 4.38 -10.88 10.74
C THR A 173 5.06 -9.57 11.15
N MET A 174 4.94 -8.50 10.36
CA MET A 174 5.48 -7.19 10.70
C MET A 174 4.69 -6.51 11.84
N MET A 175 3.37 -6.72 11.91
CA MET A 175 2.52 -6.13 12.96
C MET A 175 2.66 -6.81 14.33
N LEU A 176 3.08 -8.08 14.33
CA LEU A 176 3.35 -8.89 15.52
C LEU A 176 4.78 -8.71 16.08
N LYS A 177 5.70 -8.13 15.29
CA LYS A 177 7.05 -7.75 15.72
C LYS A 177 7.08 -6.38 16.39
#